data_AF-A0A3M2M3L7-F1
#
_entry.id   AF-A0A3M2M3L7-F1
#
_cell.length_a   1.000
_cell.length_b   1.000
_cell.length_c   1.000
_cell.angle_alpha   90.00
_cell.angle_beta   90.00
_cell.angle_gamma   90.00
#
_symmetry.space_group_name_H-M   'P 1'
#
loop_
_entity.id
_entity.type
_entity.pdbx_description
1 polymer ?
#
loop_
_entity_poly.entity_id
_entity_poly.type
_entity_poly.pdbx_seq_one_letter_code
_entity_poly.pdbx_strand_id
1 'polypeptide(L)'
;ERGLPEANLPGDGPPPAHRWAERDPAAAARLTAARAVVTTLSEQYTVPAENLMQPDAVRRLSWAPPSGPVAAEPLADALRGLGAREWQIGLVVPPLARAWGEL
;
A
#
# COMPACT_ATOMS: atom_id res chain seq x y z
N GLU A 1 22.35 -36.08 14.86
CA GLU A 1 22.19 -35.26 13.63
C GLU A 1 21.28 -34.08 13.97
N ARG A 2 21.81 -32.85 13.97
CA ARG A 2 21.03 -31.64 14.29
C ARG A 2 20.39 -31.16 12.99
N GLY A 3 19.11 -31.49 12.80
CA GLY A 3 18.30 -30.96 11.70
C GLY A 3 18.29 -29.45 11.77
N LEU A 4 18.81 -28.80 10.73
CA LEU A 4 18.73 -27.35 10.57
C LEU A 4 17.25 -26.99 10.35
N PRO A 5 16.75 -25.88 10.94
CA PRO A 5 15.37 -25.44 10.70
C PRO A 5 15.19 -25.14 9.21
N GLU A 6 14.05 -25.57 8.67
CA GLU A 6 13.69 -25.41 7.26
C GLU A 6 13.84 -23.95 6.81
N ALA A 7 14.48 -23.78 5.65
CA ALA A 7 14.77 -22.49 5.07
C ALA A 7 13.47 -21.70 4.81
N ASN A 8 13.25 -20.67 5.63
CA ASN A 8 12.58 -19.41 5.32
C ASN A 8 11.49 -19.52 4.24
N LEU A 9 10.25 -19.86 4.66
CA LEU A 9 9.05 -19.59 3.88
C LEU A 9 9.14 -18.16 3.30
N PRO A 10 8.93 -17.93 1.99
CA PRO A 10 8.87 -16.58 1.46
C PRO A 10 7.81 -15.83 2.26
N GLY A 11 8.24 -14.83 3.06
CA GLY A 11 7.30 -14.05 3.85
C GLY A 11 6.21 -13.53 2.93
N ASP A 12 4.95 -13.67 3.35
CA ASP A 12 3.72 -13.32 2.62
C ASP A 12 3.55 -11.80 2.44
N GLY A 13 4.64 -11.11 2.12
CA GLY A 13 4.76 -9.67 2.08
C GLY A 13 5.57 -9.25 0.86
N PRO A 14 5.41 -7.99 0.43
CA PRO A 14 6.08 -7.50 -0.76
C PRO A 14 7.61 -7.50 -0.57
N PRO A 15 8.39 -7.63 -1.66
CA PRO A 15 9.84 -7.62 -1.58
C PRO A 15 10.38 -6.32 -0.94
N PRO A 16 11.67 -6.25 -0.59
CA PRO A 16 12.28 -4.99 -0.17
C PRO A 16 12.07 -3.88 -1.20
N ALA A 17 11.62 -2.70 -0.76
CA ALA A 17 11.20 -1.59 -1.63
C ALA A 17 12.27 -1.17 -2.66
N HIS A 18 13.56 -1.27 -2.30
CA HIS A 18 14.67 -0.93 -3.19
C HIS A 18 14.75 -1.81 -4.45
N ARG A 19 14.12 -2.99 -4.46
CA ARG A 19 14.08 -3.90 -5.63
C ARG A 19 12.84 -3.73 -6.49
N TRP A 20 11.90 -2.85 -6.12
CA TRP A 20 10.63 -2.77 -6.83
C TRP A 20 10.78 -2.18 -8.22
N ALA A 21 11.56 -1.12 -8.38
CA ALA A 21 11.75 -0.48 -9.68
C ALA A 21 12.32 -1.44 -10.75
N GLU A 22 13.15 -2.40 -10.33
CA GLU A 22 13.68 -3.44 -11.21
C GLU A 22 12.68 -4.58 -11.46
N ARG A 23 11.94 -4.99 -10.42
CA ARG A 23 11.06 -6.16 -10.49
C ARG A 23 9.66 -5.87 -11.05
N ASP A 24 9.08 -4.76 -10.65
CA ASP A 24 7.76 -4.27 -11.09
C ASP A 24 7.75 -2.72 -11.01
N PRO A 25 8.11 -2.03 -12.12
CA PRO A 25 8.10 -0.58 -12.19
C PRO A 25 6.73 0.04 -11.88
N ALA A 26 5.64 -0.65 -12.24
CA ALA A 26 4.29 -0.17 -11.98
C ALA A 26 3.95 -0.23 -10.49
N ALA A 27 4.38 -1.28 -9.78
CA ALA A 27 4.28 -1.33 -8.31
C ALA A 27 5.10 -0.23 -7.64
N ALA A 28 6.31 0.06 -8.15
CA ALA A 28 7.14 1.16 -7.65
C ALA A 28 6.48 2.53 -7.85
N ALA A 29 5.84 2.75 -9.00
CA ALA A 29 5.07 3.97 -9.29
C ALA A 29 3.86 4.09 -8.35
N ARG A 30 3.08 3.01 -8.17
CA ARG A 30 1.95 2.96 -7.22
C ARG A 30 2.38 3.29 -5.80
N LEU A 31 3.50 2.72 -5.34
CA LEU A 31 4.04 2.97 -4.00
C LEU A 31 4.45 4.42 -3.80
N THR A 32 5.10 5.00 -4.81
CA THR A 32 5.51 6.42 -4.78
C THR A 32 4.29 7.33 -4.70
N ALA A 33 3.30 7.11 -5.57
CA ALA A 33 2.05 7.86 -5.59
C ALA A 33 1.28 7.73 -4.26
N ALA A 34 1.14 6.50 -3.73
CA ALA A 34 0.44 6.25 -2.48
C ALA A 34 1.12 6.93 -1.29
N ARG A 35 2.46 6.93 -1.23
CA ARG A 35 3.21 7.66 -0.20
C ARG A 35 2.99 9.16 -0.30
N ALA A 36 3.02 9.73 -1.50
CA ALA A 36 2.75 11.15 -1.70
C ALA A 36 1.35 11.53 -1.19
N VAL A 37 0.33 10.72 -1.51
CA VAL A 37 -1.05 10.92 -1.00
C VAL A 37 -1.09 10.93 0.53
N VAL A 38 -0.48 9.95 1.18
CA VAL A 38 -0.49 9.86 2.65
C VAL A 38 0.26 11.04 3.28
N THR A 39 1.40 11.46 2.70
CA THR A 39 2.15 12.64 3.16
C THR A 39 1.30 13.91 3.04
N THR A 40 0.64 14.13 1.90
CA THR A 40 -0.22 15.31 1.70
C THR A 40 -1.38 15.33 2.70
N LEU A 41 -2.02 14.19 2.96
CA LEU A 41 -3.10 14.10 3.96
C LEU A 41 -2.55 14.33 5.38
N SER A 42 -1.35 13.82 5.68
CA SER A 42 -0.68 14.02 6.98
C SER A 42 -0.45 15.51 7.26
N GLU A 43 0.04 16.23 6.26
CA GLU A 43 0.23 17.69 6.31
C GLU A 43 -1.11 18.43 6.44
N GLN A 44 -2.09 18.09 5.61
CA GLN A 44 -3.41 18.73 5.58
C GLN A 44 -4.15 18.61 6.93
N TYR A 45 -4.12 17.42 7.54
CA TYR A 45 -4.83 17.16 8.79
C TYR A 45 -3.96 17.34 10.03
N THR A 46 -2.67 17.66 9.87
CA THR A 46 -1.69 17.80 10.97
C THR A 46 -1.68 16.56 11.88
N VAL A 47 -1.65 15.38 11.28
CA VAL A 47 -1.56 14.09 11.98
C VAL A 47 -0.38 13.28 11.44
N PRO A 48 0.30 12.48 12.28
CA PRO A 48 1.35 11.57 11.79
C PRO A 48 0.85 10.65 10.68
N ALA A 49 1.68 10.43 9.65
CA ALA A 49 1.33 9.60 8.49
C ALA A 49 0.92 8.17 8.89
N GLU A 50 1.56 7.60 9.90
CA GLU A 50 1.24 6.30 10.47
C GLU A 50 -0.15 6.24 11.11
N ASN A 51 -0.68 7.37 11.59
CA ASN A 51 -2.05 7.45 12.11
C ASN A 51 -3.08 7.46 10.98
N LEU A 52 -2.69 7.92 9.78
CA LEU A 52 -3.54 7.84 8.59
C LEU A 52 -3.48 6.44 7.99
N MET A 53 -2.28 5.93 7.69
CA MET A 53 -2.08 4.63 7.07
C MET A 53 -0.82 3.95 7.58
N GLN A 54 -0.93 2.66 7.89
CA GLN A 54 0.23 1.86 8.25
C GLN A 54 1.16 1.69 7.03
N PRO A 55 2.49 1.87 7.18
CA PRO A 55 3.42 1.71 6.07
C PRO A 55 3.34 0.36 5.37
N ASP A 56 3.03 -0.71 6.12
CA ASP A 56 2.86 -2.05 5.56
C ASP A 56 1.59 -2.17 4.71
N ALA A 57 0.48 -1.55 5.13
CA ALA A 57 -0.76 -1.52 4.33
C ALA A 57 -0.53 -0.82 2.98
N VAL A 58 0.18 0.32 2.99
CA VAL A 58 0.56 1.05 1.76
C VAL A 58 1.42 0.17 0.86
N ARG A 59 2.40 -0.55 1.42
CA ARG A 59 3.26 -1.47 0.66
C ARG A 59 2.47 -2.65 0.07
N ARG A 60 1.65 -3.33 0.87
CA ARG A 60 0.86 -4.47 0.41
C ARG A 60 -0.12 -4.09 -0.69
N LEU A 61 -0.86 -2.99 -0.50
CA LEU A 61 -1.80 -2.49 -1.49
C LEU A 61 -1.11 -2.10 -2.80
N SER A 62 0.04 -1.43 -2.73
CA SER A 62 0.79 -1.01 -3.93
C SER A 62 1.38 -2.19 -4.71
N TRP A 63 1.77 -3.25 -4.00
CA TRP A 63 2.34 -4.46 -4.58
C TRP A 63 1.30 -5.38 -5.20
N ALA A 64 0.17 -5.58 -4.50
CA ALA A 64 -0.93 -6.43 -4.93
C ALA A 64 -2.24 -5.61 -4.93
N PRO A 65 -2.41 -4.68 -5.89
CA PRO A 65 -3.63 -3.89 -5.98
C PRO A 65 -4.82 -4.78 -6.38
N PRO A 66 -6.07 -4.36 -6.10
CA PRO A 66 -7.26 -5.02 -6.61
C PRO A 66 -7.20 -5.18 -8.14
N SER A 67 -7.72 -6.29 -8.64
CA SER A 67 -7.79 -6.53 -10.09
C SER A 67 -8.82 -5.63 -10.75
N GLY A 68 -8.56 -5.22 -12.00
CA GLY A 68 -9.44 -4.37 -12.79
C GLY A 68 -9.04 -2.89 -12.77
N PRO A 69 -9.93 -2.00 -13.26
CA PRO A 69 -9.69 -0.56 -13.26
C PRO A 69 -9.53 -0.01 -11.85
N VAL A 70 -8.74 1.06 -11.71
CA VAL A 70 -8.61 1.79 -10.45
C VAL A 70 -9.95 2.41 -10.09
N ALA A 71 -10.57 1.92 -9.01
CA ALA A 71 -11.86 2.36 -8.52
C ALA A 71 -11.87 2.44 -6.99
N ALA A 72 -12.73 3.29 -6.44
CA ALA A 72 -12.77 3.55 -5.00
C ALA A 72 -13.14 2.30 -4.19
N GLU A 73 -14.23 1.61 -4.55
CA GLU A 73 -14.73 0.45 -3.80
C GLU A 73 -13.70 -0.68 -3.68
N PRO A 74 -13.05 -1.17 -4.75
CA PRO A 74 -12.03 -2.22 -4.61
C PRO A 74 -10.85 -1.80 -3.74
N LEU A 75 -10.43 -0.53 -3.80
CA LEU A 75 -9.36 -0.01 -2.95
C LEU A 75 -9.79 0.06 -1.49
N ALA A 76 -11.03 0.48 -1.23
CA ALA A 76 -11.61 0.51 0.11
C ALA A 76 -11.67 -0.89 0.72
N ASP A 77 -12.13 -1.89 -0.03
CA ASP A 77 -12.21 -3.27 0.43
C ASP A 77 -10.83 -3.85 0.73
N ALA A 78 -9.84 -3.58 -0.13
CA ALA A 78 -8.47 -4.01 0.12
C ALA A 78 -7.87 -3.35 1.38
N LEU A 79 -8.07 -2.04 1.58
CA LEU A 79 -7.61 -1.36 2.78
C LEU A 79 -8.31 -1.88 4.05
N ARG A 80 -9.61 -2.18 3.96
CA ARG A 80 -10.37 -2.80 5.07
C ARG A 80 -9.79 -4.17 5.42
N GLY A 81 -9.46 -4.98 4.41
CA GLY A 81 -8.78 -6.27 4.59
C GLY A 81 -7.38 -6.14 5.22
N LEU A 82 -6.72 -4.98 5.03
CA LEU A 82 -5.44 -4.63 5.65
C LEU A 82 -5.58 -3.96 7.03
N GLY A 83 -6.80 -3.87 7.58
CA GLY A 83 -7.07 -3.34 8.91
C GLY A 83 -7.25 -1.82 8.99
N ALA A 84 -7.39 -1.12 7.86
CA ALA A 84 -7.74 0.28 7.85
C ALA A 84 -9.14 0.51 8.41
N ARG A 85 -9.30 1.56 9.22
CA ARG A 85 -10.60 1.97 9.78
C ARG A 85 -11.38 2.77 8.73
N GLU A 86 -12.71 2.74 8.80
CA GLU A 86 -13.58 3.45 7.84
C GLU A 86 -13.24 4.93 7.65
N TRP A 87 -12.93 5.64 8.74
CA TRP A 87 -12.54 7.05 8.63
C TRP A 87 -11.21 7.24 7.87
N GLN A 88 -10.27 6.32 8.01
CA GLN A 88 -9.00 6.36 7.28
C GLN A 88 -9.22 6.04 5.80
N ILE A 89 -10.05 5.02 5.51
CA ILE A 89 -10.45 4.63 4.15
C ILE A 89 -11.11 5.81 3.45
N GLY A 90 -12.06 6.49 4.10
CA GLY A 90 -12.77 7.64 3.55
C GLY A 90 -11.86 8.83 3.21
N LEU A 91 -10.76 9.02 3.94
CA LEU A 91 -9.77 10.06 3.65
C LEU A 91 -8.80 9.66 2.53
N VAL A 92 -8.36 8.41 2.51
CA VAL A 92 -7.23 7.97 1.68
C VAL A 92 -7.68 7.50 0.30
N VAL A 93 -8.80 6.79 0.21
CA VAL A 93 -9.23 6.16 -1.06
C VAL A 93 -9.46 7.17 -2.18
N PRO A 94 -10.18 8.29 -1.99
CA PRO A 94 -10.43 9.21 -3.11
C PRO A 94 -9.16 9.81 -3.74
N PRO A 95 -8.21 10.39 -2.98
CA PRO A 95 -6.97 10.91 -3.58
C PRO A 95 -6.06 9.78 -4.09
N LEU A 96 -6.08 8.59 -3.47
CA LEU A 96 -5.32 7.43 -3.94
C LEU A 96 -5.82 6.93 -5.30
N ALA A 97 -7.14 6.79 -5.46
CA ALA A 97 -7.75 6.35 -6.71
C ALA A 97 -7.43 7.32 -7.86
N ARG A 98 -7.46 8.62 -7.59
CA ARG A 98 -7.04 9.64 -8.55
C ARG A 98 -5.58 9.50 -8.93
N ALA A 99 -4.68 9.45 -7.94
CA ALA A 99 -3.24 9.37 -8.18
C ALA A 99 -2.84 8.11 -8.95
N TRP A 100 -3.53 6.99 -8.72
CA TRP A 100 -3.29 5.75 -9.46
C TRP A 100 -3.95 5.70 -10.84
N GLY A 101 -5.06 6.41 -11.06
CA GLY A 101 -5.68 6.52 -12.38
C GLY A 101 -4.87 7.37 -13.37
N GLU A 102 -3.89 8.12 -12.87
CA GLU A 102 -2.96 8.94 -13.67
C GLU A 102 -1.65 8.19 -14.02
N LEU A 103 -1.47 6.95 -13.54
CA LEU A 103 -0.32 6.06 -13.85
C LEU A 103 -0.58 5.19 -15.07
#